data_AF-A0AAD2Z4W8-F1
#
_entry.id   AF-A0AAD2Z4W8-F1
#
_cell.length_a   1.000
_cell.length_b   1.000
_cell.length_c   1.000
_cell.angle_alpha   90.00
_cell.angle_beta   90.00
_cell.angle_gamma   90.00
#
_symmetry.space_group_name_H-M   'P 1'
#
loop_
_entity.id
_entity.type
_entity.pdbx_description
1 polymer ?
#
loop_
_entity_poly.entity_id
_entity_poly.type
_entity_poly.pdbx_seq_one_letter_code
_entity_poly.pdbx_strand_id
1 'polypeptide(L)'
;MNLRIISLVFLVCFGANASDLEKTAESLSKCIFSYADTQAGTSAPTADISSKAFGHCDDELNKYHDSIGPDASQWEELDDNQKQAITTIRDQAIVKVRESLTNNIGEYIAKKRNGS
;
A
#
# COMPACT_ATOMS: atom_id res chain seq x y z
N MET A 1 14.35 8.94 42.40
CA MET A 1 15.23 7.99 41.70
C MET A 1 14.36 7.09 40.84
N ASN A 2 14.55 6.82 39.55
CA ASN A 2 15.39 7.32 38.46
C ASN A 2 14.65 6.80 37.21
N LEU A 3 14.17 7.69 36.35
CA LEU A 3 14.61 7.87 34.96
C LEU A 3 14.63 6.62 34.05
N ARG A 4 13.99 6.82 32.87
CA ARG A 4 14.19 6.20 31.55
C ARG A 4 13.18 5.08 31.27
N ILE A 5 12.08 5.39 30.59
CA ILE A 5 12.04 5.43 29.11
C ILE A 5 12.90 4.28 28.60
N ILE A 6 12.36 3.06 28.72
CA ILE A 6 12.82 1.97 27.87
C ILE A 6 12.29 2.35 26.50
N SER A 7 13.13 3.10 25.79
CA SER A 7 13.14 3.20 24.35
C SER A 7 13.12 1.78 23.78
N LEU A 8 11.93 1.19 23.65
CA LEU A 8 11.67 0.18 22.62
C LEU A 8 11.53 0.92 21.29
N VAL A 9 12.56 1.71 20.99
CA VAL A 9 13.07 1.89 19.63
C VAL A 9 13.68 0.53 19.29
N PHE A 10 12.82 -0.48 19.13
CA PHE A 10 13.15 -1.57 18.24
C PHE A 10 13.08 -0.94 16.85
N LEU A 11 14.21 -0.32 16.52
CA LEU A 11 14.84 -0.42 15.21
C LEU A 11 14.93 -1.92 14.92
N VAL A 12 13.80 -2.56 14.63
CA VAL A 12 13.80 -3.82 13.92
C VAL A 12 14.33 -3.39 12.57
N CYS A 13 15.63 -3.58 12.38
CA CYS A 13 16.20 -3.72 11.05
C CYS A 13 15.50 -4.94 10.44
N PHE A 14 14.25 -4.76 9.99
CA PHE A 14 13.56 -5.70 9.13
C PHE A 14 14.34 -5.67 7.82
N GLY A 15 15.43 -6.43 7.79
CA GLY A 15 16.10 -6.84 6.58
C GLY A 15 15.25 -7.85 5.80
N ALA A 16 13.95 -7.60 5.68
CA ALA A 16 13.15 -8.16 4.61
C ALA A 16 13.40 -7.27 3.40
N ASN A 17 13.87 -7.88 2.32
CA ASN A 17 14.43 -7.22 1.15
C ASN A 17 13.60 -6.00 0.75
N ALA A 18 14.13 -4.77 0.92
CA ALA A 18 13.50 -3.55 0.42
C ALA A 18 13.03 -3.70 -1.04
N SER A 19 13.69 -4.58 -1.79
CA SER A 19 13.33 -5.00 -3.14
C SER A 19 11.91 -5.57 -3.29
N ASP A 20 11.37 -6.32 -2.34
CA ASP A 20 10.05 -6.96 -2.51
C ASP A 20 8.91 -6.01 -2.16
N LEU A 21 9.12 -5.16 -1.14
CA LEU A 21 8.23 -4.05 -0.86
C LEU A 21 8.17 -3.08 -2.05
N GLU A 22 9.32 -2.73 -2.62
CA GLU A 22 9.39 -1.85 -3.79
C GLU A 22 8.74 -2.48 -5.04
N LYS A 23 9.02 -3.75 -5.34
CA LYS A 23 8.38 -4.48 -6.45
C LYS A 23 6.87 -4.56 -6.30
N THR A 24 6.37 -4.87 -5.10
CA THR A 24 4.92 -4.97 -4.85
C THR A 24 4.25 -3.59 -4.93
N ALA A 25 4.91 -2.53 -4.45
CA ALA A 25 4.44 -1.15 -4.62
C ALA A 25 4.41 -0.71 -6.10
N GLU A 26 5.44 -1.07 -6.88
CA GLU A 26 5.50 -0.81 -8.31
C GLU A 26 4.39 -1.56 -9.06
N SER A 27 4.20 -2.85 -8.74
CA SER A 27 3.14 -3.68 -9.34
C SER A 27 1.75 -3.10 -9.05
N LEU A 28 1.48 -2.73 -7.80
CA LEU A 28 0.23 -2.09 -7.40
C LEU A 28 0.01 -0.78 -8.16
N SER A 29 1.03 0.09 -8.19
CA SER A 29 0.93 1.38 -8.90
C SER A 29 0.65 1.18 -10.38
N LYS A 30 1.36 0.24 -11.04
CA LYS A 30 1.13 -0.09 -12.45
C LYS A 30 -0.29 -0.58 -12.71
N CYS A 31 -0.81 -1.50 -11.88
CA CYS A 31 -2.17 -2.00 -12.03
C CYS A 31 -3.19 -0.85 -11.90
N ILE A 32 -3.05 -0.03 -10.85
CA ILE A 32 -3.96 1.08 -10.57
C ILE A 32 -4.00 2.10 -11.71
N PHE A 33 -2.84 2.55 -12.19
CA PHE A 33 -2.78 3.55 -13.26
C PHE A 33 -3.13 2.96 -14.62
N SER A 34 -2.84 1.69 -14.87
CA SER A 34 -3.31 1.00 -16.08
C SER A 34 -4.83 0.95 -16.11
N TYR A 35 -5.50 0.62 -15.00
CA TYR A 35 -6.96 0.67 -14.92
C TYR A 35 -7.48 2.09 -15.14
N ALA A 36 -6.91 3.07 -14.44
CA ALA A 36 -7.31 4.47 -14.56
C ALA A 36 -7.19 4.97 -16.01
N ASP A 37 -6.13 4.62 -16.74
CA ASP A 37 -5.94 4.98 -18.15
C ASP A 37 -7.08 4.47 -19.04
N THR A 38 -7.56 3.24 -18.83
CA THR A 38 -8.73 2.71 -19.57
C THR A 38 -10.02 3.50 -19.32
N GLN A 39 -10.12 4.19 -18.18
CA GLN A 39 -11.29 4.96 -17.79
C GLN A 39 -11.16 6.46 -18.11
N ALA A 40 -9.99 6.91 -18.55
CA ALA A 40 -9.70 8.33 -18.76
C ALA A 40 -10.65 8.99 -19.78
N GLY A 41 -11.00 8.28 -20.85
CA GLY A 41 -11.94 8.76 -21.89
C GLY A 41 -13.42 8.68 -21.52
N THR A 42 -13.76 8.17 -20.33
CA THR A 42 -15.15 8.07 -19.88
C THR A 42 -15.57 9.33 -19.10
N SER A 43 -16.89 9.51 -18.90
CA SER A 43 -17.44 10.53 -18.00
C SER A 43 -17.52 10.08 -16.54
N ALA A 44 -16.93 8.94 -16.18
CA ALA A 44 -17.03 8.39 -14.83
C ALA A 44 -16.38 9.34 -13.80
N PRO A 45 -16.99 9.54 -12.62
CA PRO A 45 -16.39 10.29 -11.54
C PRO A 45 -15.04 9.70 -11.12
N THR A 46 -14.08 10.56 -10.77
CA THR A 46 -12.75 10.11 -10.29
C THR A 46 -12.88 9.18 -9.09
N ALA A 47 -13.79 9.47 -8.15
CA ALA A 47 -14.02 8.62 -6.99
C ALA A 47 -14.42 7.19 -7.37
N ASP A 48 -15.28 7.03 -8.38
CA ASP A 48 -15.70 5.72 -8.89
C ASP A 48 -14.53 5.01 -9.60
N ILE A 49 -13.74 5.74 -10.39
CA ILE A 49 -12.56 5.19 -11.06
C ILE A 49 -11.56 4.68 -10.02
N SER A 50 -11.24 5.48 -9.00
CA SER A 50 -10.33 5.09 -7.93
C SER A 50 -10.83 3.88 -7.16
N SER A 51 -12.11 3.87 -6.74
CA SER A 51 -12.70 2.73 -6.02
C SER A 51 -12.64 1.45 -6.84
N LYS A 52 -13.01 1.51 -8.13
CA LYS A 52 -12.93 0.34 -9.02
C LYS A 52 -11.50 -0.08 -9.33
N ALA A 53 -10.55 0.85 -9.40
CA ALA A 53 -9.14 0.52 -9.58
C ALA A 53 -8.62 -0.31 -8.41
N PHE A 54 -8.92 0.09 -7.16
CA PHE A 54 -8.51 -0.71 -6.00
C PHE A 54 -9.19 -2.07 -5.93
N GLY A 55 -10.47 -2.17 -6.32
CA GLY A 55 -11.15 -3.46 -6.41
C GLY A 55 -10.60 -4.35 -7.53
N HIS A 56 -10.16 -3.76 -8.65
CA HIS A 56 -9.54 -4.49 -9.75
C HIS A 56 -8.14 -5.01 -9.40
N CYS A 57 -7.39 -4.24 -8.59
CA CYS A 57 -6.02 -4.52 -8.20
C CYS A 57 -5.92 -5.08 -6.76
N ASP A 58 -6.94 -5.80 -6.28
CA ASP A 58 -6.98 -6.31 -4.90
C ASP A 58 -5.84 -7.32 -4.62
N ASP A 59 -5.49 -8.14 -5.62
CA ASP A 59 -4.38 -9.07 -5.51
C ASP A 59 -3.03 -8.36 -5.32
N GLU A 60 -2.75 -7.31 -6.09
CA GLU A 60 -1.55 -6.49 -5.91
C GLU A 60 -1.57 -5.75 -4.58
N LEU A 61 -2.74 -5.32 -4.13
CA LEU A 61 -2.91 -4.64 -2.85
C LEU A 61 -2.62 -5.59 -1.67
N ASN A 62 -3.09 -6.84 -1.74
CA ASN A 62 -2.81 -7.87 -0.74
C ASN A 62 -1.32 -8.26 -0.73
N LYS A 63 -0.68 -8.35 -1.92
CA LYS A 63 0.77 -8.58 -2.00
C LYS A 63 1.58 -7.44 -1.39
N TYR A 64 1.16 -6.19 -1.61
CA TYR A 64 1.79 -5.04 -0.98
C TYR A 64 1.54 -4.98 0.53
N HIS A 65 0.33 -5.36 0.98
CA HIS A 65 0.02 -5.51 2.41
C HIS A 65 0.97 -6.50 3.07
N ASP A 66 1.13 -7.69 2.48
CA ASP A 66 1.93 -8.77 3.07
C ASP A 66 3.44 -8.53 2.98
N SER A 67 3.90 -7.72 2.03
CA SER A 67 5.32 -7.36 1.90
C SER A 67 5.79 -6.33 2.95
N ILE A 68 4.87 -5.71 3.70
CA ILE A 68 5.21 -4.78 4.77
C ILE A 68 5.65 -5.56 6.02
N GLY A 69 6.91 -5.39 6.39
CA GLY A 69 7.49 -5.95 7.60
C GLY A 69 8.17 -7.30 7.34
N PRO A 70 8.00 -8.30 8.21
CA PRO A 70 8.68 -9.60 8.12
C PRO A 70 8.27 -10.37 6.86
N ASP A 71 9.23 -11.10 6.28
CA ASP A 71 8.94 -12.07 5.21
C ASP A 71 8.17 -13.30 5.72
N ALA A 72 7.78 -14.20 4.81
CA ALA A 72 6.98 -15.37 5.15
C ALA A 72 7.64 -16.28 6.21
N SER A 73 8.96 -16.46 6.15
CA SER A 73 9.69 -17.28 7.13
C SER A 73 9.74 -16.61 8.50
N GLN A 74 10.01 -15.31 8.52
CA GLN A 74 10.02 -14.50 9.73
C GLN A 74 8.62 -14.40 10.35
N TRP A 75 7.57 -14.36 9.54
CA TRP A 75 6.19 -14.30 9.98
C TRP A 75 5.77 -15.54 10.77
N GLU A 76 6.22 -16.73 10.36
CA GLU A 76 5.89 -17.99 11.03
C GLU A 76 6.44 -18.04 12.46
N GLU A 77 7.58 -17.42 12.72
CA GLU A 77 8.25 -17.39 14.02
C GLU A 77 7.60 -16.43 15.04
N LEU A 78 6.69 -15.56 14.59
CA LEU A 78 6.04 -14.57 15.45
C LEU A 78 4.90 -15.16 16.28
N ASP A 79 4.77 -14.66 17.50
CA ASP A 79 3.59 -14.91 18.33
C ASP A 79 2.35 -14.15 17.84
N ASP A 80 1.17 -14.50 18.37
CA ASP A 80 -0.11 -13.93 17.94
C ASP A 80 -0.20 -12.41 18.22
N ASN A 81 0.41 -11.93 19.30
CA ASN A 81 0.39 -10.50 19.63
C ASN A 81 1.27 -9.70 18.66
N GLN A 82 2.42 -10.25 18.29
CA GLN A 82 3.32 -9.67 17.29
C GLN A 82 2.65 -9.65 15.90
N LYS A 83 2.02 -10.76 15.50
CA LYS A 83 1.25 -10.86 14.25
C LYS A 83 0.14 -9.81 14.21
N GLN A 84 -0.64 -9.70 15.27
CA GLN A 84 -1.73 -8.71 15.36
C GLN A 84 -1.21 -7.27 15.26
N ALA A 85 -0.11 -6.95 15.96
CA ALA A 85 0.49 -5.63 15.91
C ALA A 85 0.98 -5.28 14.49
N ILE A 86 1.62 -6.23 13.80
CA ILE A 86 2.10 -6.04 12.44
C ILE A 86 0.94 -5.93 11.45
N THR A 87 -0.09 -6.78 11.55
CA THR A 87 -1.30 -6.65 10.72
C THR A 87 -1.92 -5.25 10.87
N THR A 88 -1.98 -4.72 12.09
CA THR A 88 -2.48 -3.35 12.32
C THR A 88 -1.64 -2.30 11.57
N ILE A 89 -0.31 -2.47 11.55
CA ILE A 89 0.60 -1.59 10.79
C ILE A 89 0.36 -1.74 9.28
N ARG A 90 0.21 -2.97 8.78
CA ARG A 90 -0.08 -3.25 7.38
C ARG A 90 -1.40 -2.60 6.94
N ASP A 91 -2.46 -2.77 7.72
CA ASP A 91 -3.77 -2.15 7.48
C ASP A 91 -3.68 -0.61 7.42
N GLN A 92 -2.99 0.01 8.37
CA GLN A 92 -2.78 1.46 8.39
C GLN A 92 -1.99 1.95 7.17
N ALA A 93 -1.00 1.18 6.72
CA ALA A 93 -0.25 1.49 5.52
C ALA A 93 -1.13 1.41 4.26
N ILE A 94 -2.00 0.39 4.15
CA ILE A 94 -2.97 0.28 3.06
C ILE A 94 -3.93 1.47 3.02
N VAL A 95 -4.43 1.93 4.16
CA VAL A 95 -5.27 3.14 4.22
C VAL A 95 -4.54 4.34 3.63
N LYS A 96 -3.30 4.61 4.08
CA LYS A 96 -2.51 5.75 3.59
C LYS A 96 -2.16 5.64 2.11
N VAL A 97 -1.86 4.43 1.63
CA VAL A 97 -1.60 4.18 0.21
C VAL A 97 -2.84 4.42 -0.62
N ARG A 98 -4.02 3.95 -0.17
CA ARG A 98 -5.30 4.22 -0.84
C ARG A 98 -5.60 5.72 -0.92
N GLU A 99 -5.39 6.47 0.16
CA GLU A 99 -5.56 7.93 0.18
C GLU A 99 -4.61 8.62 -0.82
N SER A 100 -3.31 8.29 -0.76
CA SER A 100 -2.29 8.87 -1.64
C SER A 100 -2.56 8.57 -3.12
N LEU A 101 -2.82 7.30 -3.46
CA LEU A 101 -3.10 6.88 -4.83
C LEU A 101 -4.44 7.43 -5.34
N THR A 102 -5.47 7.56 -4.50
CA THR A 102 -6.74 8.20 -4.91
C THR A 102 -6.52 9.63 -5.40
N ASN A 103 -5.71 10.40 -4.68
CA ASN A 103 -5.36 11.76 -5.08
C ASN A 103 -4.60 11.76 -6.40
N ASN A 104 -3.59 10.88 -6.54
CA ASN A 104 -2.78 10.80 -7.76
C ASN A 104 -3.58 10.32 -8.98
N ILE A 105 -4.53 9.39 -8.82
CA ILE A 105 -5.46 8.98 -9.88
C ILE A 105 -6.29 10.19 -10.33
N GLY A 106 -6.78 11.01 -9.39
CA GLY A 106 -7.54 12.21 -9.73
C GLY A 106 -6.77 13.21 -10.57
N GLU A 107 -5.53 13.50 -10.18
CA GLU A 107 -4.65 14.36 -10.98
C GLU A 107 -4.34 13.75 -12.35
N TYR A 108 -4.09 12.45 -12.41
CA TYR A 108 -3.80 11.73 -13.65
C TYR A 108 -4.96 11.78 -14.64
N ILE A 109 -6.19 11.47 -14.17
CA ILE A 109 -7.40 11.49 -15.00
C ILE A 109 -7.70 12.92 -15.48
N ALA A 110 -7.57 13.92 -14.59
CA ALA A 110 -7.77 15.32 -14.97
C ALA A 110 -6.79 15.76 -16.07
N LYS A 111 -5.51 15.40 -15.94
CA LYS A 111 -4.49 15.67 -16.97
C LYS A 111 -4.82 14.98 -18.29
N LYS A 112 -5.21 13.70 -18.25
CA LYS A 112 -5.56 12.93 -19.45
C LYS A 112 -6.78 13.50 -20.17
N ARG A 113 -7.82 13.91 -19.43
CA ARG A 113 -9.04 14.50 -20.00
C ARG A 113 -8.84 15.89 -20.56
N ASN A 114 -8.02 16.73 -19.91
CA ASN A 114 -7.78 18.11 -20.35
C ASN A 114 -6.70 18.22 -21.45
N GLY A 115 -5.87 17.17 -21.59
CA GLY A 115 -4.85 17.07 -22.64
C GLY A 115 -5.27 16.24 -23.86
N SER A 116 -6.49 15.68 -23.85
CA SER A 116 -7.14 15.05 -25.01
C SER A 116 -8.14 16.02 -25.64
#